data_AF-A0A946ML29-F1
#
_entry.id   AF-A0A946ML29-F1
#
_cell.length_a   1.000
_cell.length_b   1.000
_cell.length_c   1.000
_cell.angle_alpha   90.00
_cell.angle_beta   90.00
_cell.angle_gamma   90.00
#
_symmetry.space_group_name_H-M   'P 1'
#
loop_
_entity.id
_entity.type
_entity.pdbx_description
1 polymer ?
#
loop_
_entity_poly.entity_id
_entity_poly.type
_entity_poly.pdbx_seq_one_letter_code
_entity_poly.pdbx_strand_id
1 'polypeptide(L)'
;PIAEIVYQHHEKMDGSGYPLGVSGEKILMEARILTVADVVEAMSSHRPYRPALGLDKAIEEIKKNRETFYDPDVVDVCLQVIKEKGLNFFSA
;
A
#
# COMPACT_ATOMS: atom_id res chain seq x y z
N PRO A 1 13.94 5.30 -13.75
CA PRO A 1 13.44 5.00 -12.40
C PRO A 1 11.94 4.63 -12.33
N ILE A 2 11.01 5.36 -12.99
CA ILE A 2 9.56 5.08 -12.89
C ILE A 2 9.19 3.64 -13.26
N ALA A 3 9.75 3.10 -14.35
CA ALA A 3 9.49 1.73 -14.76
C ALA A 3 9.87 0.71 -13.67
N GLU A 4 10.95 0.95 -12.95
CA GLU A 4 11.42 0.07 -11.88
C GLU A 4 10.54 0.17 -10.63
N ILE A 5 10.06 1.37 -10.29
CA ILE A 5 9.08 1.58 -9.22
C ILE A 5 7.81 0.77 -9.50
N VAL A 6 7.27 0.90 -10.71
CA VAL A 6 6.09 0.14 -11.15
C VAL A 6 6.40 -1.36 -11.19
N TYR A 7 7.62 -1.76 -11.54
CA TYR A 7 7.97 -3.18 -11.55
C TYR A 7 8.07 -3.79 -10.15
N GLN A 8 8.47 -3.00 -9.15
CA GLN A 8 8.67 -3.45 -7.77
C GLN A 8 7.47 -3.24 -6.83
N HIS A 9 6.41 -2.53 -7.24
CA HIS A 9 5.32 -2.17 -6.29
C HIS A 9 4.49 -3.36 -5.77
N HIS A 10 4.70 -4.57 -6.30
CA HIS A 10 4.14 -5.82 -5.76
C HIS A 10 5.16 -6.65 -4.96
N GLU A 11 6.38 -6.14 -4.77
CA GLU A 11 7.35 -6.68 -3.82
C GLU A 11 6.89 -6.43 -2.39
N LYS A 12 7.37 -7.24 -1.46
CA LYS A 12 7.00 -7.20 -0.04
C LYS A 12 8.23 -7.21 0.84
N MET A 13 8.13 -6.60 2.01
CA MET A 13 9.27 -6.49 2.93
C MET A 13 9.86 -7.84 3.34
N ASP A 14 9.04 -8.90 3.43
CA ASP A 14 9.45 -10.28 3.73
C ASP A 14 9.99 -11.07 2.52
N GLY A 15 9.94 -10.51 1.30
CA GLY A 15 10.35 -11.18 0.08
C GLY A 15 9.33 -12.17 -0.51
N SER A 16 8.12 -12.24 0.03
CA SER A 16 7.02 -13.05 -0.54
C SER A 16 6.32 -12.36 -1.73
N GLY A 17 6.79 -11.18 -2.11
CA GLY A 17 6.29 -10.41 -3.26
C GLY A 17 6.85 -10.90 -4.59
N TYR A 18 6.51 -10.18 -5.65
CA TYR A 18 6.85 -10.52 -7.02
C TYR A 18 7.04 -9.24 -7.85
N PRO A 19 7.71 -9.29 -9.02
CA PRO A 19 8.22 -10.47 -9.73
C PRO A 19 9.68 -10.88 -9.47
N LEU A 20 10.47 -10.03 -8.80
CA LEU A 20 11.90 -10.23 -8.56
C LEU A 20 12.17 -11.01 -7.26
N GLY A 21 11.25 -10.98 -6.31
CA GLY A 21 11.43 -11.59 -4.98
C GLY A 21 12.48 -10.84 -4.14
N VAL A 22 12.57 -9.53 -4.34
CA VAL A 22 13.44 -8.65 -3.54
C VAL A 22 12.73 -8.25 -2.24
N SER A 23 13.52 -7.93 -1.21
CA SER A 23 13.00 -7.68 0.13
C SER A 23 13.74 -6.55 0.84
N GLY A 24 13.10 -6.00 1.88
CA GLY A 24 13.65 -4.93 2.70
C GLY A 24 14.13 -3.73 1.88
N GLU A 25 15.33 -3.24 2.19
CA GLU A 25 15.92 -2.05 1.56
C GLU A 25 16.27 -2.22 0.08
N LYS A 26 16.20 -3.44 -0.47
CA LYS A 26 16.37 -3.67 -1.92
C LYS A 26 15.17 -3.19 -2.73
N ILE A 27 14.03 -2.98 -2.08
CA ILE A 27 12.85 -2.39 -2.68
C ILE A 27 13.02 -0.86 -2.66
N LEU A 28 12.84 -0.22 -3.82
CA LEU A 28 12.89 1.24 -3.94
C LEU A 28 11.89 1.88 -2.96
N MET A 29 12.30 2.97 -2.32
CA MET A 29 11.46 3.68 -1.35
C MET A 29 10.13 4.10 -1.99
N GLU A 30 10.16 4.59 -3.22
CA GLU A 30 8.97 4.98 -3.97
C GLU A 30 8.07 3.78 -4.30
N ALA A 31 8.64 2.58 -4.50
CA ALA A 31 7.86 1.37 -4.70
C ALA A 31 7.17 0.95 -3.39
N ARG A 32 7.86 1.02 -2.24
CA ARG A 32 7.26 0.77 -0.92
C ARG A 32 6.10 1.71 -0.63
N ILE A 33 6.25 2.99 -0.96
CA ILE A 33 5.17 4.00 -0.87
C ILE A 33 4.01 3.61 -1.78
N LEU A 34 4.29 3.26 -3.03
CA LEU A 34 3.27 2.90 -4.00
C LEU A 34 2.51 1.63 -3.59
N THR A 35 3.17 0.61 -3.04
CA THR A 35 2.54 -0.61 -2.54
C THR A 35 1.49 -0.31 -1.48
N VAL A 36 1.84 0.52 -0.47
CA VAL A 36 0.90 0.87 0.60
C VAL A 36 -0.27 1.71 0.06
N ALA A 37 0.02 2.67 -0.83
CA ALA A 37 -1.01 3.49 -1.45
C ALA A 37 -1.99 2.66 -2.31
N ASP A 38 -1.48 1.75 -3.13
CA ASP A 38 -2.29 0.86 -3.98
C ASP A 38 -3.19 -0.05 -3.14
N VAL A 39 -2.69 -0.63 -2.05
CA VAL A 39 -3.50 -1.45 -1.14
C VAL A 39 -4.64 -0.64 -0.53
N VAL A 40 -4.35 0.58 -0.04
CA VAL A 40 -5.38 1.43 0.57
C VAL A 40 -6.43 1.80 -0.46
N GLU A 41 -6.04 2.24 -1.66
CA GLU A 41 -6.97 2.59 -2.74
C GLU A 41 -7.81 1.37 -3.17
N ALA A 42 -7.16 0.23 -3.37
CA ALA A 42 -7.80 -0.99 -3.85
C ALA A 42 -8.85 -1.54 -2.89
N MET A 43 -8.66 -1.35 -1.59
CA MET A 43 -9.60 -1.78 -0.56
C MET A 43 -10.72 -0.77 -0.32
N SER A 44 -10.42 0.53 -0.43
CA SER A 44 -11.35 1.61 -0.11
C SER A 44 -12.22 2.05 -1.28
N SER A 45 -11.85 1.72 -2.52
CA SER A 45 -12.57 2.15 -3.73
C SER A 45 -13.54 1.09 -4.26
N HIS A 46 -14.66 1.54 -4.83
CA HIS A 46 -15.59 0.65 -5.54
C HIS A 46 -14.96 0.19 -6.86
N ARG A 47 -15.05 -1.11 -7.15
CA ARG A 47 -14.59 -1.69 -8.42
C ARG A 47 -15.77 -2.42 -9.09
N PRO A 48 -15.79 -2.57 -10.43
CA PRO A 48 -16.92 -3.14 -11.19
C PRO A 48 -17.44 -4.51 -10.70
N TYR A 49 -16.68 -5.23 -9.86
CA TYR A 49 -17.03 -6.54 -9.31
C TYR A 49 -16.77 -6.68 -7.80
N ARG A 50 -16.40 -5.58 -7.11
CA ARG A 50 -16.07 -5.60 -5.69
C ARG A 50 -16.49 -4.28 -5.06
N PRO A 51 -17.51 -4.26 -4.18
CA PRO A 51 -17.79 -3.07 -3.41
C PRO A 51 -16.59 -2.69 -2.54
N ALA A 52 -16.42 -1.39 -2.32
CA ALA A 52 -15.45 -0.89 -1.37
C ALA A 52 -15.62 -1.60 -0.03
N LEU A 53 -14.51 -2.11 0.53
CA LEU A 53 -14.53 -2.60 1.92
C LEU A 53 -14.52 -1.44 2.92
N GLY A 54 -14.18 -0.24 2.46
CA GLY A 54 -14.09 0.97 3.25
C GLY A 54 -12.68 1.23 3.78
N LEU A 55 -12.46 2.48 4.17
CA LEU A 55 -11.17 2.96 4.66
C LEU A 55 -10.74 2.26 5.95
N ASP A 56 -11.67 1.94 6.85
CA ASP A 56 -11.35 1.24 8.10
C ASP A 56 -10.74 -0.14 7.86
N LYS A 57 -11.27 -0.89 6.88
CA LYS A 57 -10.71 -2.20 6.50
C LYS A 57 -9.34 -2.09 5.85
N ALA A 58 -9.12 -1.03 5.05
CA ALA A 58 -7.81 -0.75 4.49
C ALA A 58 -6.78 -0.44 5.59
N ILE A 59 -7.16 0.39 6.58
CA ILE A 59 -6.34 0.73 7.74
C ILE A 59 -6.00 -0.53 8.56
N GLU A 60 -6.97 -1.40 8.81
CA GLU A 60 -6.76 -2.67 9.51
C GLU A 60 -5.74 -3.56 8.78
N GLU A 61 -5.84 -3.69 7.44
CA GLU A 61 -4.94 -4.51 6.63
C GLU A 61 -3.49 -4.02 6.69
N ILE A 62 -3.26 -2.72 6.48
CA ILE A 62 -1.89 -2.18 6.47
C ILE A 62 -1.26 -2.20 7.87
N LYS A 63 -2.06 -2.02 8.93
CA LYS A 63 -1.59 -2.17 10.32
C LYS A 63 -1.21 -3.61 10.64
N LYS A 64 -2.05 -4.56 10.25
CA LYS A 64 -1.83 -5.99 10.51
C LYS A 64 -0.54 -6.49 9.89
N ASN A 65 -0.18 -6.00 8.71
CA ASN A 65 0.98 -6.47 7.95
C ASN A 65 2.15 -5.44 7.90
N ARG A 66 2.17 -4.46 8.81
CA ARG A 66 3.09 -3.30 8.84
C ARG A 66 4.58 -3.62 8.76
N GLU A 67 5.02 -4.77 9.26
CA GLU A 67 6.45 -5.16 9.29
C GLU A 67 6.74 -6.38 8.43
N THR A 68 5.69 -7.09 8.03
CA THR A 68 5.81 -8.33 7.25
C THR A 68 5.74 -8.03 5.76
N PHE A 69 4.69 -7.35 5.32
CA PHE A 69 4.48 -7.08 3.89
C PHE A 69 4.85 -5.66 3.51
N TYR A 70 4.59 -4.71 4.40
CA TYR A 70 4.72 -3.30 4.13
C TYR A 70 5.89 -2.71 4.90
N ASP A 71 6.39 -1.58 4.43
CA ASP A 71 7.42 -0.85 5.14
C ASP A 71 6.80 -0.13 6.36
N PRO A 72 7.36 -0.31 7.57
CA PRO A 72 6.80 0.24 8.79
C PRO A 72 6.69 1.76 8.79
N ASP A 73 7.70 2.45 8.25
CA ASP A 73 7.74 3.92 8.22
C ASP A 73 6.71 4.46 7.22
N VAL A 74 6.56 3.78 6.09
CA VAL A 74 5.56 4.14 5.07
C VAL A 74 4.14 3.97 5.59
N VAL A 75 3.87 2.86 6.29
CA VAL A 75 2.55 2.62 6.90
C VAL A 75 2.23 3.70 7.93
N ASP A 76 3.16 4.05 8.81
CA ASP A 76 2.93 5.06 9.84
C ASP A 76 2.64 6.44 9.25
N VAL A 77 3.40 6.85 8.24
CA VAL A 77 3.18 8.11 7.53
C VAL A 77 1.84 8.08 6.79
N CYS A 78 1.47 6.97 6.14
CA CYS A 78 0.18 6.81 5.49
C CYS A 78 -0.97 6.99 6.50
N LEU A 79 -0.89 6.33 7.65
CA LEU A 79 -1.89 6.45 8.73
C LEU A 79 -1.99 7.88 9.27
N GLN A 80 -0.86 8.57 9.42
CA GLN A 80 -0.84 9.97 9.82
C GLN A 80 -1.55 10.85 8.79
N VAL A 81 -1.22 10.71 7.51
CA VAL A 81 -1.84 11.48 6.42
C VAL A 81 -3.34 11.24 6.36
N ILE A 82 -3.78 9.99 6.50
CA ILE A 82 -5.21 9.61 6.54
C ILE A 82 -5.92 10.33 7.69
N LYS A 83 -5.32 10.31 8.88
CA LYS A 83 -5.88 10.93 10.09
C LYS A 83 -5.97 12.45 9.96
N GLU A 84 -4.96 13.10 9.40
CA GLU A 84 -4.88 14.56 9.32
C GLU A 84 -5.76 15.15 8.22
N LYS A 85 -5.82 14.49 7.06
CA LYS A 85 -6.47 15.06 5.87
C LYS A 85 -7.87 14.53 5.60
N GLY A 86 -8.20 13.34 6.11
CA GLY A 86 -9.40 12.60 5.72
C GLY A 86 -9.32 12.16 4.26
N LEU A 87 -9.38 10.86 3.99
CA LEU A 87 -9.46 10.37 2.61
C LEU A 87 -10.92 10.32 2.16
N ASN A 88 -11.28 11.17 1.20
CA ASN A 88 -12.54 11.10 0.47
C ASN A 88 -12.29 10.43 -0.89
N PHE A 89 -12.54 9.13 -0.99
CA PHE A 89 -12.49 8.39 -2.26
C PHE A 89 -13.77 8.54 -3.10
N PHE A 90 -14.72 9.39 -2.67
CA PHE A 90 -15.95 9.66 -3.40
C PHE A 90 -15.81 10.93 -4.23
N SER A 91 -15.56 10.75 -5.52
CA SER A 91 -15.92 11.70 -6.57
C SER A 91 -16.22 10.92 -7.85
N ALA A 92 -17.43 11.13 -8.37
CA ALA A 92 -18.09 10.52 -9.54
C ALA A 92 -18.90 9.24 -9.26
#